data_AF-A0A9W9WBV2-F1
#
_entry.id   AF-A0A9W9WBV2-F1
#
_cell.length_a   1.000
_cell.length_b   1.000
_cell.length_c   1.000
_cell.angle_alpha   90.00
_cell.angle_beta   90.00
_cell.angle_gamma   90.00
#
_symmetry.space_group_name_H-M   'P 1'
#
loop_
_entity.id
_entity.type
_entity.pdbx_description
1 polymer ?
#
loop_
_entity_poly.entity_id
_entity_poly.type
_entity_poly.pdbx_seq_one_letter_code
_entity_poly.pdbx_strand_id
1 'polypeptide(L)'
;MNSQSISNKNDLRLDIAAPSSWQYSPGDTIIGNVVRQSPLVSPEATVKIWLTGIMRVRILRDLGTGTNDRWGEKDAYVDKWTLINPTEQVIFNGPLHHPENTEEPVAWSFSASIPSKPKACITQGHLPQATFLPFDKDHEAFHVLPGSLRTTCDGYSSKSEALVEYRLHAVLNYERGGSRRVEYATVPITLRHAPGTIDQKRSSNGGLSSPTKVQNHRLIPGMEDTELSFRQKTRKLFGSSKAPQFWFEIVMKSPPVVQFDNPAPLPIILSMETLKGEGRTSSSIEEIPQRIQINYVKIRIQSWTTVIASGNLTSRAHTDRQSFDVDFHSEDLFKSLESPLVIYSSGKANEPIDIGNMFQLVLRRDGLYTNGKRCSWTLTPTLFPDLLTFAIKHTHQVEYRINLTVAGETLEVKVFAPLKIIEAA
;
A
#
# COMPACT_ATOMS: atom_id res chain seq x y z
N MET A 1 19.13 9.80 19.08
CA MET A 1 19.52 8.43 19.52
C MET A 1 18.55 8.02 20.61
N ASN A 2 17.54 7.22 20.28
CA ASN A 2 16.60 6.65 21.24
C ASN A 2 16.52 5.15 20.94
N SER A 3 17.24 4.33 21.70
CA SER A 3 17.06 2.88 21.71
C SER A 3 15.68 2.61 22.33
N GLN A 4 14.74 2.09 21.53
CA GLN A 4 13.46 1.64 22.07
C GLN A 4 13.69 0.34 22.86
N SER A 5 13.79 0.45 24.18
CA SER A 5 13.60 -0.68 25.08
C SER A 5 12.10 -0.95 25.18
N ILE A 6 11.62 -1.96 24.46
CA ILE A 6 10.34 -2.58 24.82
C ILE A 6 10.57 -3.20 26.21
N SER A 7 9.80 -2.76 27.21
CA SER A 7 9.80 -3.30 28.57
C SER A 7 9.45 -4.79 28.54
N ASN A 8 10.47 -5.63 28.39
CA ASN A 8 10.38 -7.05 28.59
C ASN A 8 10.83 -7.36 30.01
N LYS A 9 10.06 -8.24 30.65
CA LYS A 9 10.37 -8.89 31.92
C LYS A 9 11.63 -9.80 31.86
N ASN A 10 12.46 -9.63 30.83
CA ASN A 10 13.60 -10.47 30.47
C ASN A 10 14.87 -9.61 30.49
N ASP A 11 15.90 -10.10 31.16
CA ASP A 11 17.20 -9.42 31.32
C ASP A 11 18.05 -9.44 30.03
N LEU A 12 17.67 -10.26 29.04
CA LEU A 12 18.33 -10.42 27.75
C LEU A 12 17.69 -9.54 26.68
N ARG A 13 18.50 -8.77 25.94
CA ARG A 13 18.06 -7.93 24.81
C ARG A 13 18.95 -8.08 23.58
N LEU A 14 18.43 -7.68 22.42
CA LEU A 14 19.17 -7.61 21.16
C LEU A 14 19.35 -6.13 20.79
N ASP A 15 20.60 -5.67 20.83
CA ASP A 15 20.98 -4.31 20.41
C ASP A 15 21.52 -4.36 18.98
N ILE A 16 20.65 -4.03 18.02
CA ILE A 16 20.99 -4.00 16.59
C ILE A 16 21.72 -2.69 16.28
N ALA A 17 22.81 -2.77 15.52
CA ALA A 17 23.60 -1.58 15.18
C ALA A 17 22.85 -0.59 14.27
N ALA A 18 21.94 -1.10 13.43
CA ALA A 18 21.14 -0.27 12.53
C ALA A 18 20.01 0.46 13.28
N PRO A 19 19.61 1.66 12.82
CA PRO A 19 18.44 2.37 13.36
C PRO A 19 17.16 1.55 13.27
N SER A 20 16.18 1.83 14.13
CA SER A 20 14.89 1.11 14.15
C SER A 20 14.06 1.26 12.87
N SER A 21 14.30 2.32 12.09
CA SER A 21 13.67 2.55 10.78
C SER A 21 14.44 1.92 9.62
N TRP A 22 15.56 1.25 9.89
CA TRP A 22 16.36 0.62 8.85
C TRP A 22 15.61 -0.55 8.24
N GLN A 23 15.72 -0.66 6.92
CA GLN A 23 15.19 -1.79 6.17
C GLN A 23 16.35 -2.50 5.49
N TYR A 24 16.40 -3.81 5.62
CA TYR A 24 17.43 -4.66 5.05
C TYR A 24 17.01 -5.21 3.69
N SER A 25 17.98 -5.52 2.85
CA SER A 25 17.80 -6.26 1.61
C SER A 25 18.17 -7.73 1.80
N PRO A 26 17.60 -8.66 1.00
CA PRO A 26 18.09 -10.04 0.96
C PRO A 26 19.58 -10.07 0.61
N GLY A 27 20.38 -10.85 1.37
CA GLY A 27 21.84 -10.86 1.27
C GLY A 27 22.57 -9.93 2.26
N ASP A 28 21.87 -8.97 2.88
CA ASP A 28 22.46 -8.11 3.90
C ASP A 28 22.89 -8.91 5.14
N THR A 29 23.75 -8.31 5.96
CA THR A 29 24.16 -8.85 7.24
C THR A 29 23.70 -7.96 8.38
N ILE A 30 23.02 -8.56 9.35
CA ILE A 30 22.61 -7.91 10.59
C ILE A 30 23.76 -8.04 11.58
N ILE A 31 24.25 -6.92 12.09
CA ILE A 31 25.28 -6.87 13.13
C ILE A 31 24.73 -6.21 14.39
N GLY A 32 25.21 -6.63 15.54
CA GLY A 32 24.76 -6.11 16.83
C GLY A 32 25.34 -6.88 18.00
N ASN A 33 24.72 -6.69 19.17
CA ASN A 33 25.07 -7.39 20.39
C ASN A 33 23.85 -8.06 21.03
N VAL A 34 24.03 -9.24 21.59
CA VAL A 34 23.14 -9.77 22.62
C VAL A 34 23.61 -9.20 23.95
N VAL A 35 22.75 -8.49 24.67
CA VAL A 35 23.12 -7.76 25.87
C VAL A 35 22.33 -8.26 27.06
N ARG A 36 23.01 -8.46 28.18
CA ARG A 36 22.43 -8.76 29.48
C ARG A 36 22.85 -7.71 30.50
N GLN A 37 21.88 -7.11 31.18
CA GLN A 37 22.15 -6.13 32.24
C GLN A 37 22.26 -6.80 33.62
N SER A 38 21.40 -7.77 33.89
CA SER A 38 21.28 -8.32 35.24
C SER A 38 22.42 -9.29 35.59
N PRO A 39 22.92 -9.25 36.83
CA PRO A 39 23.99 -10.11 37.31
C PRO A 39 23.71 -11.60 37.05
N LEU A 40 24.76 -12.33 36.69
CA LEU A 40 24.70 -13.76 36.46
C LEU A 40 26.08 -14.40 36.62
N VAL A 41 26.17 -15.38 37.51
CA VAL A 41 27.30 -16.30 37.60
C VAL A 41 26.81 -17.70 37.24
N SER A 42 27.37 -18.29 36.19
CA SER A 42 27.07 -19.63 35.72
C SER A 42 28.34 -20.34 35.26
N PRO A 43 28.61 -21.58 35.70
CA PRO A 43 29.77 -22.34 35.24
C PRO A 43 29.66 -22.72 33.75
N GLU A 44 28.45 -22.83 33.24
CA GLU A 44 28.17 -23.11 31.83
C GLU A 44 27.04 -22.22 31.33
N ALA A 45 27.31 -21.47 30.26
CA ALA A 45 26.31 -20.69 29.57
C ALA A 45 26.56 -20.75 28.06
N THR A 46 25.48 -20.82 27.29
CA THR A 46 25.52 -20.79 25.83
C THR A 46 24.60 -19.71 25.34
N VAL A 47 25.12 -18.80 24.53
CA VAL A 47 24.33 -17.80 23.81
C VAL A 47 24.25 -18.20 22.35
N LYS A 48 23.03 -18.31 21.84
CA LYS A 48 22.78 -18.58 20.43
C LYS A 48 21.89 -17.52 19.81
N ILE A 49 22.02 -17.34 18.51
CA ILE A 49 21.12 -16.53 17.70
C ILE A 49 20.65 -17.30 16.47
N TRP A 50 19.51 -16.92 15.92
CA TRP A 50 19.04 -17.41 14.63
C TRP A 50 18.03 -16.44 14.01
N LEU A 51 17.98 -16.42 12.69
CA LEU A 51 17.00 -15.67 11.92
C LEU A 51 15.86 -16.60 11.50
N THR A 52 14.61 -16.14 11.63
CA THR A 52 13.46 -16.79 11.03
C THR A 52 12.77 -15.85 10.04
N GLY A 53 12.18 -16.43 9.00
CA GLY A 53 11.35 -15.72 8.03
C GLY A 53 10.11 -16.56 7.77
N ILE A 54 8.94 -15.98 7.96
CA ILE A 54 7.67 -16.66 7.74
C ILE A 54 6.75 -15.79 6.87
N MET A 55 5.94 -16.46 6.09
CA MET A 55 4.74 -15.90 5.51
C MET A 55 3.55 -16.64 6.10
N ARG A 56 2.56 -15.90 6.59
CA ARG A 56 1.36 -16.46 7.20
C ARG A 56 0.14 -15.74 6.67
N VAL A 57 -0.88 -16.51 6.37
CA VAL A 57 -2.22 -16.00 6.11
C VAL A 57 -3.21 -16.62 7.06
N ARG A 58 -4.25 -15.87 7.40
CA ARG A 58 -5.36 -16.34 8.22
C ARG A 58 -6.66 -15.80 7.63
N ILE A 59 -7.66 -16.66 7.47
CA ILE A 59 -9.02 -16.29 7.07
C ILE A 59 -9.95 -16.81 8.16
N LEU A 60 -10.73 -15.91 8.75
CA LEU A 60 -11.82 -16.21 9.66
C LEU A 60 -13.14 -15.93 8.95
N ARG A 61 -14.08 -16.88 8.97
CA ARG A 61 -15.43 -16.67 8.45
C ARG A 61 -16.45 -16.87 9.55
N ASP A 62 -17.43 -15.99 9.60
CA ASP A 62 -18.57 -16.13 10.50
C ASP A 62 -19.59 -17.08 9.85
N LEU A 63 -19.96 -18.16 10.56
CA LEU A 63 -20.85 -19.20 10.00
C LEU A 63 -22.34 -18.82 9.98
N GLY A 64 -22.71 -17.63 10.47
CA GLY A 64 -24.05 -17.07 10.29
C GLY A 64 -25.21 -17.96 10.79
N THR A 65 -24.98 -18.89 11.71
CA THR A 65 -26.05 -19.70 12.29
C THR A 65 -26.89 -18.82 13.22
N GLY A 66 -28.10 -18.49 12.75
CA GLY A 66 -29.05 -17.56 13.38
C GLY A 66 -29.69 -18.05 14.67
N THR A 67 -28.91 -18.44 15.67
CA THR A 67 -29.37 -18.63 17.04
C THR A 67 -28.67 -17.63 17.96
N ASN A 68 -29.44 -17.01 18.84
CA ASN A 68 -29.11 -15.87 19.71
C ASN A 68 -28.04 -16.18 20.79
N ASP A 69 -26.96 -16.88 20.45
CA ASP A 69 -25.90 -17.22 21.39
C ASP A 69 -24.62 -16.47 21.00
N ARG A 70 -24.12 -15.69 21.95
CA ARG A 70 -23.01 -14.72 21.87
C ARG A 70 -21.62 -15.31 21.52
N TRP A 71 -21.54 -16.46 20.86
CA TRP A 71 -20.31 -17.20 20.56
C TRP A 71 -20.40 -17.94 19.22
N GLY A 72 -20.68 -17.22 18.13
CA GLY A 72 -20.72 -17.79 16.79
C GLY A 72 -19.40 -18.51 16.44
N GLU A 73 -19.51 -19.78 16.06
CA GLU A 73 -18.39 -20.60 15.60
C GLU A 73 -17.76 -19.93 14.36
N LYS A 74 -16.43 -19.70 14.42
CA LYS A 74 -15.67 -19.11 13.32
C LYS A 74 -14.83 -20.19 12.67
N ASP A 75 -15.07 -20.43 11.39
CA ASP A 75 -14.14 -21.20 10.59
C ASP A 75 -12.83 -20.45 10.47
N ALA A 76 -11.72 -21.08 10.86
CA ALA A 76 -10.38 -20.50 10.79
C ALA A 76 -9.50 -21.30 9.85
N TYR A 77 -9.15 -20.70 8.72
CA TYR A 77 -8.21 -21.24 7.74
C TYR A 77 -6.87 -20.53 7.91
N VAL A 78 -5.80 -21.29 8.17
CA VAL A 78 -4.46 -20.73 8.39
C VAL A 78 -3.47 -21.48 7.51
N ASP A 79 -2.67 -20.73 6.78
CA ASP A 79 -1.55 -21.28 6.04
C ASP A 79 -0.25 -20.57 6.45
N LYS A 80 0.82 -21.33 6.59
CA LYS A 80 2.12 -20.85 7.06
C LYS A 80 3.23 -21.42 6.19
N TRP A 81 3.91 -20.53 5.51
CA TRP A 81 5.06 -20.79 4.67
C TRP A 81 6.32 -20.38 5.42
N THR A 82 7.30 -21.28 5.50
CA THR A 82 8.61 -20.96 6.10
C THR A 82 9.53 -20.45 4.99
N LEU A 83 9.92 -19.18 5.06
CA LEU A 83 10.78 -18.54 4.07
C LEU A 83 12.25 -18.78 4.37
N ILE A 84 12.63 -18.72 5.65
CA ILE A 84 14.00 -18.97 6.14
C ILE A 84 13.94 -20.02 7.23
N ASN A 85 14.71 -21.10 7.07
CA ASN A 85 14.88 -22.08 8.13
C ASN A 85 15.78 -21.49 9.23
N PRO A 86 15.45 -21.71 10.51
CA PRO A 86 16.31 -21.29 11.59
C PRO A 86 17.64 -22.05 11.53
N THR A 87 18.73 -21.32 11.33
CA THR A 87 20.09 -21.84 11.52
C THR A 87 20.63 -21.23 12.79
N GLU A 88 20.82 -22.05 13.83
CA GLU A 88 21.39 -21.60 15.09
C GLU A 88 22.89 -21.33 14.96
N GLN A 89 23.32 -20.14 15.39
CA GLN A 89 24.71 -19.76 15.52
C GLN A 89 25.02 -19.59 17.01
N VAL A 90 25.99 -20.36 17.51
CA VAL A 90 26.52 -20.18 18.86
C VAL A 90 27.49 -19.00 18.84
N ILE A 91 27.19 -17.95 19.59
CA ILE A 91 28.04 -16.74 19.69
C ILE A 91 28.83 -16.68 21.00
N PHE A 92 28.44 -17.50 21.98
CA PHE A 92 29.18 -17.70 23.23
C PHE A 92 28.93 -19.10 23.76
N ASN A 93 29.98 -19.75 24.26
CA ASN A 93 29.87 -21.00 24.99
C ASN A 93 30.98 -21.05 26.05
N GLY A 94 30.60 -21.08 27.33
CA GLY A 94 31.56 -21.14 28.43
C GLY A 94 31.02 -20.57 29.75
N PRO A 95 31.87 -20.42 30.76
CA PRO A 95 31.50 -19.84 32.05
C PRO A 95 31.17 -18.35 31.89
N LEU A 96 30.10 -17.91 32.55
CA LEU A 96 29.65 -16.53 32.57
C LEU A 96 29.77 -15.98 33.99
N HIS A 97 30.50 -14.89 34.16
CA HIS A 97 30.65 -14.19 35.43
C HIS A 97 30.36 -12.70 35.26
N HIS A 98 29.15 -12.31 35.66
CA HIS A 98 28.66 -10.94 35.69
C HIS A 98 28.18 -10.59 37.11
N PRO A 99 28.99 -9.90 37.92
CA PRO A 99 28.70 -9.70 39.34
C PRO A 99 27.71 -8.55 39.61
N GLU A 100 27.14 -8.51 40.82
CA GLU A 100 26.08 -7.56 41.21
C GLU A 100 26.49 -6.08 41.22
N ASN A 101 27.79 -5.81 41.31
CA ASN A 101 28.33 -4.45 41.46
C ASN A 101 28.86 -3.85 40.15
N THR A 102 28.53 -4.45 39.00
CA THR A 102 28.99 -3.96 37.70
C THR A 102 27.87 -3.18 37.02
N GLU A 103 28.11 -1.89 36.74
CA GLU A 103 27.18 -1.07 35.94
C GLU A 103 27.24 -1.41 34.44
N GLU A 104 28.37 -1.95 33.97
CA GLU A 104 28.56 -2.36 32.58
C GLU A 104 27.81 -3.65 32.25
N PRO A 105 27.01 -3.67 31.18
CA PRO A 105 26.31 -4.89 30.78
C PRO A 105 27.27 -5.88 30.11
N VAL A 106 26.97 -7.18 30.21
CA VAL A 106 27.63 -8.18 29.37
C VAL A 106 27.04 -8.12 27.98
N ALA A 107 27.91 -8.06 26.96
CA ALA A 107 27.52 -8.01 25.57
C ALA A 107 28.29 -9.05 24.75
N TRP A 108 27.57 -9.79 23.91
CA TRP A 108 28.15 -10.72 22.93
C TRP A 108 27.84 -10.22 21.53
N SER A 109 28.87 -9.84 20.79
CA SER A 109 28.72 -9.40 19.41
C SER A 109 28.32 -10.54 18.49
N PHE A 110 27.52 -10.22 17.49
CA PHE A 110 27.10 -11.19 16.49
C PHE A 110 27.05 -10.58 15.09
N SER A 111 27.01 -11.48 14.10
CA SER A 111 26.80 -11.17 12.70
C SER A 111 25.92 -12.27 12.10
N ALA A 112 24.73 -11.92 11.63
CA ALA A 112 23.74 -12.83 11.07
C ALA A 112 23.38 -12.44 9.63
N SER A 113 23.68 -13.31 8.67
CA SER A 113 23.38 -13.06 7.26
C SER A 113 21.92 -13.37 6.92
N ILE A 114 21.28 -12.46 6.20
CA ILE A 114 19.97 -12.68 5.60
C ILE A 114 20.19 -13.44 4.29
N PRO A 115 19.59 -14.63 4.10
CA PRO A 115 19.69 -15.36 2.83
C PRO A 115 19.18 -14.51 1.67
N SER A 116 19.79 -14.64 0.49
CA SER A 116 19.32 -13.97 -0.72
C SER A 116 18.04 -14.62 -1.30
N LYS A 117 17.80 -15.90 -0.98
CA LYS A 117 16.69 -16.70 -1.52
C LYS A 117 15.89 -17.36 -0.39
N PRO A 118 14.61 -17.66 -0.63
CA PRO A 118 13.83 -18.52 0.27
C PRO A 118 14.43 -19.93 0.36
N LYS A 119 13.98 -20.70 1.36
CA LYS A 119 14.37 -22.11 1.52
C LYS A 119 14.03 -22.90 0.25
N ALA A 120 14.91 -23.81 -0.17
CA ALA A 120 14.75 -24.58 -1.40
C ALA A 120 13.47 -25.46 -1.44
N CYS A 121 12.99 -25.90 -0.28
CA CYS A 121 11.78 -26.71 -0.12
C CYS A 121 10.56 -25.88 0.30
N ILE A 122 10.46 -24.61 -0.15
CA ILE A 122 9.37 -23.70 0.25
C ILE A 122 7.97 -24.26 -0.06
N THR A 123 7.82 -25.07 -1.10
CA THR A 123 6.55 -25.68 -1.51
C THR A 123 6.24 -27.02 -0.84
N GLN A 124 7.17 -27.58 -0.06
CA GLN A 124 6.97 -28.88 0.58
C GLN A 124 5.82 -28.80 1.61
N GLY A 125 4.80 -29.63 1.42
CA GLY A 125 3.61 -29.66 2.28
C GLY A 125 2.49 -28.71 1.88
N HIS A 126 2.63 -27.98 0.77
CA HIS A 126 1.59 -27.08 0.24
C HIS A 126 0.94 -27.65 -1.03
N LEU A 127 -0.33 -27.30 -1.24
CA LEU A 127 -1.12 -27.76 -2.39
C LEU A 127 -1.03 -26.76 -3.56
N PRO A 128 -0.83 -27.19 -4.81
CA PRO A 128 -0.80 -26.28 -5.97
C PRO A 128 -2.10 -25.48 -6.16
N GLN A 129 -3.26 -25.98 -5.74
CA GLN A 129 -4.51 -25.21 -5.77
C GLN A 129 -4.62 -24.11 -4.70
N ALA A 130 -3.70 -24.08 -3.72
CA ALA A 130 -3.69 -23.13 -2.61
C ALA A 130 -2.56 -22.11 -2.72
N THR A 131 -2.18 -21.75 -3.96
CA THR A 131 -1.12 -20.79 -4.25
C THR A 131 -1.46 -19.88 -5.43
N PHE A 132 -0.97 -18.64 -5.42
CA PHE A 132 -1.01 -17.73 -6.57
C PHE A 132 0.11 -18.00 -7.59
N LEU A 133 1.15 -18.72 -7.17
CA LEU A 133 2.36 -18.93 -7.95
C LEU A 133 2.56 -20.42 -8.29
N PRO A 134 3.10 -20.74 -9.48
CA PRO A 134 3.42 -22.10 -9.84
C PRO A 134 4.52 -22.68 -8.95
N PHE A 135 4.58 -24.01 -8.83
CA PHE A 135 5.67 -24.72 -8.14
C PHE A 135 6.90 -24.92 -9.04
N ASP A 136 7.04 -24.06 -10.04
CA ASP A 136 8.17 -24.05 -10.95
C ASP A 136 9.37 -23.38 -10.26
N LYS A 137 10.47 -24.11 -10.14
CA LYS A 137 11.68 -23.66 -9.43
C LYS A 137 12.38 -22.50 -10.12
N ASP A 138 12.12 -22.27 -11.40
CA ASP A 138 12.68 -21.17 -12.18
C ASP A 138 11.87 -19.86 -12.00
N HIS A 139 10.72 -19.92 -11.32
CA HIS A 139 9.90 -18.75 -11.03
C HIS A 139 10.59 -17.82 -10.01
N GLU A 140 10.51 -16.50 -10.21
CA GLU A 140 11.20 -15.48 -9.41
C GLU A 140 10.98 -15.61 -7.88
N ALA A 141 9.81 -16.09 -7.48
CA ALA A 141 9.47 -16.32 -6.06
C ALA A 141 10.31 -17.41 -5.36
N PHE A 142 11.05 -18.25 -6.10
CA PHE A 142 12.07 -19.16 -5.56
C PHE A 142 13.45 -18.50 -5.45
N HIS A 143 13.59 -17.27 -5.94
CA HIS A 143 14.88 -16.59 -6.09
C HIS A 143 14.96 -15.27 -5.32
N VAL A 144 13.85 -14.79 -4.76
CA VAL A 144 13.80 -13.52 -4.04
C VAL A 144 12.95 -13.66 -2.78
N LEU A 145 13.48 -13.22 -1.64
CA LEU A 145 12.69 -13.10 -0.40
C LEU A 145 11.68 -11.96 -0.53
N PRO A 146 10.40 -12.16 -0.17
CA PRO A 146 9.41 -11.09 -0.19
C PRO A 146 9.71 -10.00 0.84
N GLY A 147 9.34 -8.75 0.53
CA GLY A 147 9.39 -7.65 1.50
C GLY A 147 8.45 -7.89 2.69
N SER A 148 8.76 -7.27 3.82
CA SER A 148 7.92 -7.37 5.02
C SER A 148 6.56 -6.70 4.79
N LEU A 149 5.48 -7.43 5.08
CA LEU A 149 4.10 -6.99 4.89
C LEU A 149 3.28 -7.37 6.11
N ARG A 150 2.41 -6.46 6.56
CA ARG A 150 1.36 -6.82 7.52
C ARG A 150 0.09 -6.09 7.17
N THR A 151 -0.94 -6.84 6.80
CA THR A 151 -2.28 -6.32 6.57
C THR A 151 -3.29 -7.13 7.36
N THR A 152 -4.30 -6.44 7.88
CA THR A 152 -5.44 -7.03 8.57
C THR A 152 -6.65 -6.24 8.15
N CYS A 153 -7.74 -6.90 7.77
CA CYS A 153 -9.02 -6.23 7.64
C CYS A 153 -10.13 -7.05 8.27
N ASP A 154 -11.03 -6.33 8.91
CA ASP A 154 -12.24 -6.83 9.53
C ASP A 154 -13.41 -6.50 8.60
N GLY A 155 -13.77 -7.46 7.75
CA GLY A 155 -14.95 -7.37 6.90
C GLY A 155 -16.23 -7.75 7.66
N TYR A 156 -17.39 -7.54 7.02
CA TYR A 156 -18.69 -7.78 7.65
C TYR A 156 -18.93 -9.25 8.03
N SER A 157 -18.46 -10.20 7.21
CA SER A 157 -18.66 -11.64 7.41
C SER A 157 -17.36 -12.46 7.36
N SER A 158 -16.22 -11.80 7.12
CA SER A 158 -14.89 -12.42 7.12
C SER A 158 -13.84 -11.45 7.64
N LYS A 159 -12.88 -12.00 8.38
CA LYS A 159 -11.63 -11.31 8.74
C LYS A 159 -10.49 -12.06 8.07
N SER A 160 -9.56 -11.36 7.46
CA SER A 160 -8.32 -11.98 7.04
C SER A 160 -7.10 -11.14 7.37
N GLU A 161 -5.99 -11.85 7.51
CA GLU A 161 -4.70 -11.32 7.92
C GLU A 161 -3.65 -11.88 6.96
N ALA A 162 -2.79 -11.00 6.45
CA ALA A 162 -1.63 -11.35 5.64
C ALA A 162 -0.36 -10.84 6.33
N LEU A 163 0.63 -11.71 6.47
CA LEU A 163 1.86 -11.40 7.18
C LEU A 163 3.05 -11.99 6.44
N VAL A 164 4.05 -11.17 6.16
CA VAL A 164 5.41 -11.57 5.80
C VAL A 164 6.33 -10.94 6.82
N GLU A 165 6.99 -11.77 7.62
CA GLU A 165 7.71 -11.32 8.81
C GLU A 165 9.04 -12.04 8.96
N TYR A 166 10.04 -11.26 9.38
CA TYR A 166 11.37 -11.75 9.72
C TYR A 166 11.68 -11.38 11.16
N ARG A 167 12.28 -12.31 11.90
CA ARG A 167 12.62 -12.12 13.30
C ARG A 167 14.00 -12.66 13.59
N LEU A 168 14.83 -11.84 14.23
CA LEU A 168 16.07 -12.29 14.83
C LEU A 168 15.79 -12.69 16.27
N HIS A 169 16.24 -13.88 16.63
CA HIS A 169 16.10 -14.44 17.96
C HIS A 169 17.46 -14.57 18.62
N ALA A 170 17.50 -14.37 19.93
CA ALA A 170 18.62 -14.75 20.78
C ALA A 170 18.10 -15.58 21.95
N VAL A 171 18.90 -16.56 22.35
CA VAL A 171 18.66 -17.37 23.55
C VAL A 171 19.92 -17.44 24.39
N LEU A 172 19.77 -17.25 25.69
CA LEU A 172 20.79 -17.53 26.69
C LEU A 172 20.34 -18.76 27.48
N ASN A 173 21.09 -19.85 27.37
CA ASN A 173 20.93 -21.05 28.17
C ASN A 173 22.02 -21.07 29.25
N TYR A 174 21.68 -21.30 30.51
CA TYR A 174 22.66 -21.31 31.60
C TYR A 174 22.20 -22.15 32.78
N GLU A 175 23.11 -22.45 33.71
CA GLU A 175 22.79 -23.13 34.96
C GLU A 175 22.78 -22.14 36.14
N ARG A 176 21.75 -22.22 36.99
CA ARG A 176 21.69 -21.44 38.24
C ARG A 176 21.03 -22.28 39.33
N GLY A 177 21.75 -22.44 40.45
CA GLY A 177 21.27 -23.21 41.60
C GLY A 177 20.93 -24.67 41.25
N GLY A 178 21.74 -25.31 40.41
CA GLY A 178 21.53 -26.69 39.95
C GLY A 178 20.38 -26.89 38.95
N SER A 179 19.80 -25.79 38.42
CA SER A 179 18.72 -25.84 37.44
C SER A 179 19.11 -25.15 36.14
N ARG A 180 18.74 -25.75 35.00
CA ARG A 180 18.89 -25.12 33.68
C ARG A 180 17.84 -24.03 33.49
N ARG A 181 18.29 -22.87 33.04
CA ARG A 181 17.48 -21.68 32.76
C ARG A 181 17.65 -21.26 31.31
N VAL A 182 16.59 -20.66 30.77
CA VAL A 182 16.54 -20.21 29.38
C VAL A 182 15.90 -18.84 29.34
N GLU A 183 16.57 -17.89 28.70
CA GLU A 183 16.06 -16.54 28.46
C GLU A 183 16.07 -16.22 26.96
N TYR A 184 15.08 -15.46 26.52
CA TYR A 184 14.87 -15.15 25.11
C TYR A 184 14.80 -13.65 24.86
N ALA A 185 15.40 -13.23 23.75
CA ALA A 185 15.17 -11.93 23.14
C ALA A 185 14.76 -12.15 21.68
N THR A 186 13.86 -11.31 21.17
CA THR A 186 13.43 -11.37 19.76
C THR A 186 13.15 -9.96 19.27
N VAL A 187 13.66 -9.64 18.09
CA VAL A 187 13.43 -8.34 17.44
C VAL A 187 12.94 -8.56 16.01
N PRO A 188 11.96 -7.76 15.55
CA PRO A 188 11.53 -7.80 14.16
C PRO A 188 12.63 -7.24 13.25
N ILE A 189 12.77 -7.84 12.06
CA ILE A 189 13.64 -7.37 11.00
C ILE A 189 12.75 -6.98 9.82
N THR A 190 12.86 -5.74 9.36
CA THR A 190 12.11 -5.26 8.20
C THR A 190 12.94 -5.49 6.94
N LEU A 191 12.46 -6.37 6.06
CA LEU A 191 13.01 -6.51 4.71
C LEU A 191 12.32 -5.56 3.75
N ARG A 192 13.11 -4.89 2.91
CA ARG A 192 12.65 -4.09 1.77
C ARG A 192 11.98 -5.00 0.75
N HIS A 193 11.01 -4.45 0.04
CA HIS A 193 10.50 -5.09 -1.16
C HIS A 193 11.59 -5.04 -2.25
N ALA A 194 11.65 -6.07 -3.09
CA ALA A 194 12.58 -6.08 -4.20
C ALA A 194 12.32 -4.86 -5.10
N PRO A 195 13.37 -4.13 -5.52
CA PRO A 195 13.19 -2.95 -6.34
C PRO A 195 12.57 -3.35 -7.67
N GLY A 196 11.57 -2.59 -8.10
CA GLY A 196 10.98 -2.75 -9.41
C GLY A 196 11.76 -1.93 -10.44
N THR A 197 11.79 -2.39 -11.68
CA THR A 197 12.23 -1.55 -12.80
C THR A 197 11.02 -0.81 -13.36
N ILE A 198 11.13 0.51 -13.51
CA ILE A 198 10.19 1.28 -14.33
C ILE A 198 10.46 0.90 -15.79
N ASP A 199 9.66 0.01 -16.35
CA ASP A 199 9.69 -0.22 -17.79
C ASP A 199 9.04 0.99 -18.50
N GLN A 200 9.87 1.96 -18.87
CA GLN A 200 9.45 3.18 -19.59
C GLN A 200 8.71 2.86 -20.90
N LYS A 201 8.86 1.66 -21.46
CA LYS A 201 8.18 1.24 -22.71
C LYS A 201 6.71 0.85 -22.50
N ARG A 202 6.28 0.64 -21.26
CA ARG A 202 4.87 0.38 -20.90
C ARG A 202 4.09 1.65 -20.53
N SER A 203 4.59 2.83 -20.91
CA SER A 203 3.82 4.07 -20.79
C SER A 203 2.51 3.90 -21.55
N SER A 204 1.42 3.74 -20.82
CA SER A 204 0.11 3.44 -21.35
C SER A 204 -0.34 4.62 -22.22
N ASN A 205 -0.28 4.43 -23.53
CA ASN A 205 -0.83 5.37 -24.52
C ASN A 205 -2.36 5.50 -24.46
N GLY A 206 -3.04 4.79 -23.54
CA GLY A 206 -4.48 4.92 -23.30
C GLY A 206 -4.74 5.91 -22.18
N GLY A 207 -5.21 7.12 -22.53
CA GLY A 207 -5.86 7.99 -21.55
C GLY A 207 -7.14 7.33 -21.07
N LEU A 208 -7.43 7.49 -19.78
CA LEU A 208 -8.68 7.02 -19.20
C LEU A 208 -9.73 8.09 -19.42
N SER A 209 -10.88 7.70 -19.93
CA SER A 209 -11.82 8.65 -20.47
C SER A 209 -13.23 8.41 -19.94
N SER A 210 -13.98 9.49 -19.74
CA SER A 210 -15.37 9.41 -19.28
C SER A 210 -16.24 10.42 -20.04
N PRO A 211 -17.21 9.95 -20.86
CA PRO A 211 -18.10 10.83 -21.59
C PRO A 211 -19.07 11.52 -20.63
N THR A 212 -19.23 12.83 -20.81
CA THR A 212 -20.02 13.71 -19.96
C THR A 212 -20.93 14.58 -20.82
N LYS A 213 -22.13 14.86 -20.30
CA LYS A 213 -23.13 15.73 -20.94
C LYS A 213 -23.54 16.85 -19.99
N VAL A 214 -23.60 18.07 -20.52
CA VAL A 214 -24.22 19.25 -19.86
C VAL A 214 -25.36 19.74 -20.76
N GLN A 215 -26.48 20.16 -20.17
CA GLN A 215 -27.61 20.71 -20.92
C GLN A 215 -28.15 21.97 -20.25
N ASN A 216 -27.73 23.14 -20.75
CA ASN A 216 -28.02 24.42 -20.11
C ASN A 216 -28.04 25.60 -21.12
N HIS A 217 -28.96 26.55 -20.95
CA HIS A 217 -29.02 27.76 -21.78
C HIS A 217 -27.79 28.65 -21.61
N ARG A 218 -27.10 28.56 -20.46
CA ARG A 218 -25.83 29.24 -20.19
C ARG A 218 -24.65 28.76 -21.06
N LEU A 219 -24.86 27.74 -21.90
CA LEU A 219 -23.89 27.32 -22.93
C LEU A 219 -23.89 28.27 -24.16
N ILE A 220 -24.91 29.12 -24.28
CA ILE A 220 -25.03 30.10 -25.37
C ILE A 220 -24.34 31.40 -24.94
N PRO A 221 -23.50 32.00 -25.81
CA PRO A 221 -22.88 33.29 -25.51
C PRO A 221 -23.92 34.38 -25.20
N GLY A 222 -23.63 35.20 -24.18
CA GLY A 222 -24.53 36.25 -23.70
C GLY A 222 -25.61 35.80 -22.72
N MET A 223 -25.66 34.50 -22.36
CA MET A 223 -26.54 33.95 -21.33
C MET A 223 -25.79 33.47 -20.08
N GLU A 224 -24.48 33.70 -19.97
CA GLU A 224 -23.60 33.13 -18.95
C GLU A 224 -24.05 33.50 -17.53
N ASP A 225 -24.42 34.76 -17.32
CA ASP A 225 -24.80 35.33 -16.02
C ASP A 225 -26.31 35.46 -15.81
N THR A 226 -27.14 35.03 -16.79
CA THR A 226 -28.60 35.14 -16.62
C THR A 226 -29.07 34.30 -15.43
N GLU A 227 -29.73 34.94 -14.46
CA GLU A 227 -30.52 34.25 -13.45
C GLU A 227 -31.65 33.50 -14.17
N LEU A 228 -31.58 32.17 -14.17
CA LEU A 228 -32.65 31.35 -14.73
C LEU A 228 -33.93 31.65 -13.95
N SER A 229 -34.93 32.20 -14.64
CA SER A 229 -36.24 32.47 -14.05
C SER A 229 -36.80 31.20 -13.40
N PHE A 230 -37.62 31.33 -12.34
CA PHE A 230 -38.28 30.18 -11.71
C PHE A 230 -38.94 29.26 -12.75
N ARG A 231 -39.52 29.82 -13.82
CA ARG A 231 -40.13 29.09 -14.94
C ARG A 231 -39.13 28.27 -15.77
N GLN A 232 -37.88 28.72 -15.89
CA GLN A 232 -36.79 27.98 -16.54
C GLN A 232 -36.17 26.91 -15.62
N LYS A 233 -36.07 27.18 -14.31
CA LYS A 233 -35.66 26.19 -13.30
C LYS A 233 -36.65 25.02 -13.22
N THR A 234 -37.97 25.30 -13.24
CA THR A 234 -38.99 24.24 -13.28
C THR A 234 -39.03 23.50 -14.62
N ARG A 235 -38.75 24.16 -15.75
CA ARG A 235 -38.64 23.49 -17.07
C ARG A 235 -37.38 22.60 -17.22
N LYS A 236 -36.31 22.87 -16.46
CA LYS A 236 -35.14 21.97 -16.36
C LYS A 236 -35.47 20.66 -15.66
N LEU A 237 -36.27 20.69 -14.59
CA LEU A 237 -36.67 19.50 -13.83
C LEU A 237 -37.57 18.52 -14.62
N PHE A 238 -38.24 19.00 -15.66
CA PHE A 238 -39.12 18.19 -16.52
C PHE A 238 -38.54 17.90 -17.93
N GLY A 239 -37.22 18.06 -18.11
CA GLY A 239 -36.54 17.58 -19.33
C GLY A 239 -36.97 18.29 -20.61
N SER A 240 -37.03 19.64 -20.62
CA SER A 240 -37.32 20.37 -21.85
C SER A 240 -36.25 20.14 -22.92
N SER A 241 -36.64 19.57 -24.06
CA SER A 241 -35.82 19.34 -25.26
C SER A 241 -35.25 20.61 -25.93
N LYS A 242 -35.44 21.80 -25.35
CA LYS A 242 -35.12 23.10 -25.97
C LYS A 242 -33.81 23.75 -25.47
N ALA A 243 -33.21 23.25 -24.39
CA ALA A 243 -31.90 23.74 -23.94
C ALA A 243 -30.78 23.08 -24.75
N PRO A 244 -29.74 23.82 -25.17
CA PRO A 244 -28.63 23.24 -25.91
C PRO A 244 -27.86 22.26 -25.03
N GLN A 245 -27.31 21.23 -25.67
CA GLN A 245 -26.52 20.19 -25.03
C GLN A 245 -25.08 20.23 -25.51
N PHE A 246 -24.15 20.01 -24.59
CA PHE A 246 -22.71 19.94 -24.84
C PHE A 246 -22.18 18.60 -24.34
N TRP A 247 -21.58 17.83 -25.25
CA TRP A 247 -20.97 16.54 -24.93
C TRP A 247 -19.46 16.63 -25.07
N PHE A 248 -18.77 16.15 -24.05
CA PHE A 248 -17.33 16.14 -23.99
C PHE A 248 -16.84 14.94 -23.20
N GLU A 249 -15.56 14.67 -23.31
CA GLU A 249 -14.88 13.60 -22.61
C GLU A 249 -13.74 14.19 -21.80
N ILE A 250 -13.71 13.88 -20.51
CA ILE A 250 -12.55 14.16 -19.68
C ILE A 250 -11.59 13.01 -19.83
N VAL A 251 -10.37 13.32 -20.25
CA VAL A 251 -9.29 12.35 -20.45
C VAL A 251 -8.24 12.58 -19.38
N MET A 252 -7.96 11.54 -18.59
CA MET A 252 -6.92 11.53 -17.57
C MET A 252 -5.82 10.56 -18.00
N LYS A 253 -4.60 11.07 -18.17
CA LYS A 253 -3.40 10.22 -18.32
C LYS A 253 -2.71 10.14 -16.96
N SER A 254 -2.42 8.91 -16.55
CA SER A 254 -1.80 8.59 -15.27
C SER A 254 -0.67 7.60 -15.49
N PRO A 255 0.43 7.66 -14.72
CA PRO A 255 1.46 6.65 -14.80
C PRO A 255 0.89 5.26 -14.41
N PRO A 256 1.14 4.20 -15.20
CA PRO A 256 0.71 2.84 -14.84
C PRO A 256 1.60 2.20 -13.77
N VAL A 257 2.82 2.74 -13.58
CA VAL A 257 3.78 2.30 -12.58
C VAL A 257 4.27 3.53 -11.81
N VAL A 258 4.23 3.47 -10.49
CA VAL A 258 4.77 4.51 -9.60
C VAL A 258 5.79 3.89 -8.67
N GLN A 259 6.97 4.50 -8.59
CA GLN A 259 8.01 4.13 -7.64
C GLN A 259 7.92 5.03 -6.42
N PHE A 260 7.94 4.45 -5.22
CA PHE A 260 8.05 5.24 -4.00
C PHE A 260 9.31 6.11 -4.00
N ASP A 261 9.18 7.30 -3.44
CA ASP A 261 10.28 8.24 -3.23
C ASP A 261 11.02 8.65 -4.51
N ASN A 262 10.42 8.42 -5.69
CA ASN A 262 10.92 8.98 -6.94
C ASN A 262 10.86 10.52 -6.85
N PRO A 263 11.99 11.24 -7.01
CA PRO A 263 12.00 12.69 -6.91
C PRO A 263 11.25 13.38 -8.06
N ALA A 264 11.01 12.69 -9.17
CA ALA A 264 10.25 13.24 -10.29
C ALA A 264 8.75 13.31 -9.93
N PRO A 265 8.08 14.45 -10.19
CA PRO A 265 6.64 14.55 -10.01
C PRO A 265 5.86 13.52 -10.83
N LEU A 266 4.73 13.07 -10.28
CA LEU A 266 3.83 12.14 -10.97
C LEU A 266 3.26 12.80 -12.24
N PRO A 267 3.35 12.20 -13.44
CA PRO A 267 2.78 12.79 -14.65
C PRO A 267 1.26 12.52 -14.71
N ILE A 268 0.47 13.36 -14.03
CA ILE A 268 -0.99 13.28 -13.98
C ILE A 268 -1.56 14.37 -14.88
N ILE A 269 -1.92 14.00 -16.11
CA ILE A 269 -2.30 14.94 -17.16
C ILE A 269 -3.80 14.89 -17.41
N LEU A 270 -4.47 16.01 -17.18
CA LEU A 270 -5.88 16.22 -17.45
C LEU A 270 -6.06 16.94 -18.79
N SER A 271 -6.88 16.38 -19.67
CA SER A 271 -7.29 17.03 -20.92
C SER A 271 -8.77 16.81 -21.19
N MET A 272 -9.29 17.51 -22.19
CA MET A 272 -10.68 17.41 -22.59
C MET A 272 -10.81 17.27 -24.10
N GLU A 273 -11.72 16.40 -24.54
CA GLU A 273 -12.02 16.20 -25.96
C GLU A 273 -13.52 16.40 -26.20
N THR A 274 -13.87 17.19 -27.22
CA THR A 274 -15.28 17.37 -27.62
C THR A 274 -15.75 16.13 -28.36
N LEU A 275 -16.90 15.58 -27.98
CA LEU A 275 -17.47 14.43 -28.65
C LEU A 275 -18.31 14.89 -29.86
N LYS A 276 -17.76 14.70 -31.07
CA LYS A 276 -18.44 15.02 -32.34
C LYS A 276 -19.43 13.91 -32.73
N GLY A 277 -20.46 14.25 -33.50
CA GLY A 277 -21.48 13.33 -34.06
C GLY A 277 -22.92 13.82 -33.92
N GLU A 278 -23.82 13.34 -34.79
CA GLU A 278 -25.25 13.69 -34.77
C GLU A 278 -25.88 13.44 -33.39
N GLY A 279 -26.63 14.43 -32.89
CA GLY A 279 -27.35 14.32 -31.62
C GLY A 279 -26.50 14.46 -30.34
N ARG A 280 -25.19 14.73 -30.45
CA ARG A 280 -24.31 15.01 -29.30
C ARG A 280 -24.32 16.48 -28.93
N THR A 281 -23.38 17.28 -29.43
CA THR A 281 -23.37 18.73 -29.18
C THR A 281 -24.40 19.43 -30.06
N SER A 282 -25.18 20.35 -29.49
CA SER A 282 -26.16 21.13 -30.25
C SER A 282 -25.47 22.01 -31.28
N SER A 283 -25.98 22.04 -32.51
CA SER A 283 -25.43 22.83 -33.62
C SER A 283 -25.29 24.33 -33.29
N SER A 284 -26.16 24.87 -32.44
CA SER A 284 -26.10 26.26 -31.98
C SER A 284 -24.86 26.60 -31.16
N ILE A 285 -24.11 25.61 -30.65
CA ILE A 285 -22.92 25.81 -29.83
C ILE A 285 -21.71 24.97 -30.30
N GLU A 286 -21.79 24.33 -31.46
CA GLU A 286 -20.78 23.37 -31.94
C GLU A 286 -19.42 24.02 -32.21
N GLU A 287 -19.42 25.26 -32.71
CA GLU A 287 -18.21 26.04 -32.98
C GLU A 287 -17.82 26.99 -31.83
N ILE A 288 -18.60 26.99 -30.74
CA ILE A 288 -18.44 27.93 -29.63
C ILE A 288 -17.58 27.29 -28.55
N PRO A 289 -16.37 27.82 -28.26
CA PRO A 289 -15.53 27.30 -27.19
C PRO A 289 -16.24 27.39 -25.85
N GLN A 290 -16.46 26.25 -25.21
CA GLN A 290 -17.06 26.15 -23.89
C GLN A 290 -15.98 26.26 -22.82
N ARG A 291 -16.22 27.11 -21.81
CA ARG A 291 -15.36 27.28 -20.65
C ARG A 291 -15.66 26.21 -19.60
N ILE A 292 -14.65 25.45 -19.19
CA ILE A 292 -14.77 24.43 -18.15
C ILE A 292 -13.81 24.77 -17.03
N GLN A 293 -14.38 25.03 -15.85
CA GLN A 293 -13.59 25.26 -14.65
C GLN A 293 -13.35 23.95 -13.92
N ILE A 294 -12.10 23.63 -13.63
CA ILE A 294 -11.73 22.51 -12.78
C ILE A 294 -11.70 23.03 -11.34
N ASN A 295 -12.63 22.55 -10.52
CA ASN A 295 -12.74 22.94 -9.13
C ASN A 295 -11.74 22.19 -8.26
N TYR A 296 -11.62 20.88 -8.46
CA TYR A 296 -10.59 20.05 -7.85
C TYR A 296 -10.40 18.73 -8.57
N VAL A 297 -9.23 18.12 -8.36
CA VAL A 297 -8.97 16.71 -8.65
C VAL A 297 -8.58 16.00 -7.36
N LYS A 298 -9.40 15.03 -6.99
CA LYS A 298 -9.23 14.19 -5.82
C LYS A 298 -8.63 12.86 -6.22
N ILE A 299 -7.50 12.52 -5.61
CA ILE A 299 -6.73 11.30 -5.89
C ILE A 299 -6.89 10.35 -4.71
N ARG A 300 -7.25 9.10 -5.00
CA ARG A 300 -7.30 8.01 -4.02
C ARG A 300 -6.59 6.80 -4.56
N ILE A 301 -5.87 6.07 -3.70
CA ILE A 301 -5.33 4.75 -4.04
C ILE A 301 -6.16 3.70 -3.32
N GLN A 302 -6.73 2.79 -4.08
CA GLN A 302 -7.40 1.60 -3.60
C GLN A 302 -6.42 0.45 -3.64
N SER A 303 -6.16 -0.16 -2.50
CA SER A 303 -5.22 -1.27 -2.34
C SER A 303 -6.01 -2.53 -2.05
N TRP A 304 -5.73 -3.62 -2.76
CA TRP A 304 -6.32 -4.93 -2.48
C TRP A 304 -5.27 -5.90 -1.97
N THR A 305 -5.60 -6.61 -0.89
CA THR A 305 -4.89 -7.80 -0.47
C THR A 305 -5.79 -9.00 -0.67
N THR A 306 -5.40 -9.91 -1.55
CA THR A 306 -6.02 -11.22 -1.69
C THR A 306 -5.12 -12.24 -1.01
N VAL A 307 -5.69 -13.05 -0.12
CA VAL A 307 -4.99 -14.15 0.54
C VAL A 307 -5.59 -15.48 0.14
N ILE A 308 -4.75 -16.51 0.04
CA ILE A 308 -5.18 -17.89 -0.18
C ILE A 308 -4.60 -18.77 0.92
N ALA A 309 -5.49 -19.46 1.66
CA ALA A 309 -5.12 -20.40 2.69
C ALA A 309 -5.51 -21.82 2.26
N SER A 310 -4.62 -22.77 2.48
CA SER A 310 -4.97 -24.18 2.41
C SER A 310 -6.09 -24.46 3.42
N GLY A 311 -7.15 -25.15 2.98
CA GLY A 311 -8.17 -25.65 3.89
C GLY A 311 -7.64 -26.83 4.73
N ASN A 312 -8.49 -27.41 5.58
CA ASN A 312 -8.20 -28.69 6.22
C ASN A 312 -8.00 -29.78 5.14
N LEU A 313 -7.30 -30.89 5.47
CA LEU A 313 -6.87 -31.98 4.56
C LEU A 313 -7.91 -32.49 3.53
N THR A 314 -9.20 -32.19 3.71
CA THR A 314 -10.33 -32.60 2.87
C THR A 314 -11.00 -31.45 2.08
N SER A 315 -10.55 -30.21 2.23
CA SER A 315 -11.24 -29.01 1.71
C SER A 315 -10.46 -28.27 0.62
N ARG A 316 -11.19 -27.56 -0.23
CA ARG A 316 -10.65 -26.71 -1.30
C ARG A 316 -9.90 -25.53 -0.68
N ALA A 317 -8.99 -24.91 -1.43
CA ALA A 317 -8.32 -23.69 -0.97
C ALA A 317 -9.35 -22.58 -0.68
N HIS A 318 -9.12 -21.83 0.39
CA HIS A 318 -9.97 -20.72 0.79
C HIS A 318 -9.31 -19.41 0.41
N THR A 319 -10.05 -18.56 -0.29
CA THR A 319 -9.60 -17.21 -0.65
C THR A 319 -10.44 -16.18 0.10
N ASP A 320 -9.80 -15.08 0.47
CA ASP A 320 -10.45 -13.85 0.91
C ASP A 320 -9.77 -12.68 0.21
N ARG A 321 -10.54 -11.64 -0.10
CA ARG A 321 -10.04 -10.43 -0.74
C ARG A 321 -10.53 -9.23 0.03
N GLN A 322 -9.59 -8.37 0.38
CA GLN A 322 -9.83 -7.20 1.20
C GLN A 322 -9.32 -5.97 0.46
N SER A 323 -9.98 -4.84 0.69
CA SER A 323 -9.54 -3.55 0.19
C SER A 323 -9.40 -2.55 1.31
N PHE A 324 -8.46 -1.61 1.15
CA PHE A 324 -8.47 -0.36 1.88
C PHE A 324 -8.16 0.78 0.93
N ASP A 325 -8.76 1.93 1.23
CA ASP A 325 -8.63 3.13 0.41
C ASP A 325 -7.80 4.16 1.17
N VAL A 326 -6.85 4.77 0.47
CA VAL A 326 -6.09 5.91 0.98
C VAL A 326 -6.55 7.16 0.23
N ASP A 327 -7.11 8.09 0.99
CA ASP A 327 -7.46 9.42 0.51
C ASP A 327 -6.32 10.39 0.79
N PHE A 328 -5.82 11.06 -0.25
CA PHE A 328 -4.71 12.00 -0.14
C PHE A 328 -5.15 13.43 0.12
N HIS A 329 -6.46 13.70 0.16
CA HIS A 329 -7.02 15.04 0.33
C HIS A 329 -6.46 16.05 -0.70
N SER A 330 -6.16 15.59 -1.92
CA SER A 330 -5.55 16.43 -2.96
C SER A 330 -6.46 17.55 -3.44
N GLU A 331 -7.76 17.50 -3.12
CA GLU A 331 -8.69 18.61 -3.37
C GLU A 331 -8.30 19.91 -2.67
N ASP A 332 -7.59 19.84 -1.54
CA ASP A 332 -7.19 21.03 -0.79
C ASP A 332 -6.09 21.83 -1.50
N LEU A 333 -5.32 21.19 -2.38
CA LEU A 333 -4.31 21.86 -3.20
C LEU A 333 -4.93 22.91 -4.12
N PHE A 334 -6.13 22.64 -4.64
CA PHE A 334 -6.83 23.55 -5.55
C PHE A 334 -7.36 24.80 -4.83
N LYS A 335 -7.56 24.76 -3.52
CA LYS A 335 -7.96 25.93 -2.72
C LYS A 335 -6.84 26.98 -2.62
N SER A 336 -5.60 26.58 -2.84
CA SER A 336 -4.43 27.48 -2.81
C SER A 336 -4.13 28.16 -4.16
N LEU A 337 -4.86 27.83 -5.22
CA LEU A 337 -4.67 28.46 -6.52
C LEU A 337 -5.16 29.92 -6.48
N GLU A 338 -4.35 30.85 -6.95
CA GLU A 338 -4.71 32.28 -7.05
C GLU A 338 -5.85 32.53 -8.02
N SER A 339 -5.96 31.68 -9.05
CA SER A 339 -7.01 31.72 -10.06
C SER A 339 -7.58 30.33 -10.32
N PRO A 340 -8.88 30.22 -10.65
CA PRO A 340 -9.47 28.94 -11.02
C PRO A 340 -8.75 28.30 -12.22
N LEU A 341 -8.58 26.99 -12.17
CA LEU A 341 -8.03 26.23 -13.29
C LEU A 341 -9.10 26.07 -14.38
N VAL A 342 -8.79 26.42 -15.62
CA VAL A 342 -9.77 26.46 -16.72
C VAL A 342 -9.23 25.75 -17.95
N ILE A 343 -10.07 24.91 -18.58
CA ILE A 343 -9.84 24.30 -19.89
C ILE A 343 -10.95 24.80 -20.83
N TYR A 344 -10.59 25.05 -22.09
CA TYR A 344 -11.55 25.39 -23.13
C TYR A 344 -11.79 24.21 -24.07
N SER A 345 -13.00 24.07 -24.60
CA SER A 345 -13.34 22.95 -25.47
C SER A 345 -12.64 22.98 -26.84
N SER A 346 -12.11 24.12 -27.25
CA SER A 346 -11.41 24.31 -28.53
C SER A 346 -10.45 25.50 -28.48
N GLY A 347 -9.57 25.60 -29.47
CA GLY A 347 -8.57 26.67 -29.58
C GLY A 347 -7.28 26.41 -28.78
N LYS A 348 -6.38 27.39 -28.76
CA LYS A 348 -5.07 27.30 -28.09
C LYS A 348 -5.16 27.12 -26.57
N ALA A 349 -6.30 27.43 -25.96
CA ALA A 349 -6.54 27.25 -24.53
C ALA A 349 -7.10 25.86 -24.17
N ASN A 350 -7.18 24.95 -25.15
CA ASN A 350 -7.42 23.51 -24.92
C ASN A 350 -6.08 22.76 -24.78
N GLU A 351 -5.22 23.22 -23.88
CA GLU A 351 -3.96 22.53 -23.59
C GLU A 351 -4.13 21.56 -22.43
N PRO A 352 -3.55 20.35 -22.49
CA PRO A 352 -3.51 19.43 -21.36
C PRO A 352 -2.81 20.06 -20.15
N ILE A 353 -3.37 19.82 -18.97
CA ILE A 353 -2.83 20.32 -17.71
C ILE A 353 -2.14 19.19 -16.97
N ASP A 354 -0.84 19.32 -16.72
CA ASP A 354 -0.09 18.41 -15.87
C ASP A 354 -0.27 18.82 -14.39
N ILE A 355 -1.26 18.21 -13.74
CA ILE A 355 -1.62 18.46 -12.33
C ILE A 355 -0.48 18.03 -11.42
N GLY A 356 0.18 16.93 -11.75
CA GLY A 356 1.22 16.40 -10.88
C GLY A 356 2.49 17.23 -10.94
N ASN A 357 2.88 17.75 -12.11
CA ASN A 357 3.94 18.75 -12.18
C ASN A 357 3.50 20.10 -11.57
N MET A 358 2.28 20.56 -11.81
CA MET A 358 1.78 21.83 -11.25
C MET A 358 1.87 21.89 -9.72
N PHE A 359 1.54 20.78 -9.04
CA PHE A 359 1.63 20.69 -7.58
C PHE A 359 2.88 19.98 -7.05
N GLN A 360 3.82 19.60 -7.93
CA GLN A 360 5.04 18.83 -7.57
C GLN A 360 4.71 17.58 -6.74
N LEU A 361 3.76 16.78 -7.24
CA LEU A 361 3.21 15.62 -6.54
C LEU A 361 4.19 14.45 -6.54
N VAL A 362 4.53 13.93 -5.37
CA VAL A 362 5.39 12.74 -5.20
C VAL A 362 4.71 11.74 -4.27
N LEU A 363 4.69 10.46 -4.65
CA LEU A 363 4.16 9.39 -3.81
C LEU A 363 5.27 8.79 -2.93
N ARG A 364 4.99 8.69 -1.63
CA ARG A 364 5.82 8.00 -0.64
C ARG A 364 5.01 6.93 0.07
N ARG A 365 5.69 6.05 0.80
CA ARG A 365 5.04 4.97 1.57
C ARG A 365 4.00 5.48 2.57
N ASP A 366 4.21 6.67 3.11
CA ASP A 366 3.30 7.29 4.07
C ASP A 366 2.37 8.34 3.44
N GLY A 367 2.32 8.47 2.11
CA GLY A 367 1.29 9.27 1.45
C GLY A 367 1.77 10.10 0.27
N LEU A 368 0.92 11.02 -0.18
CA LEU A 368 1.20 11.96 -1.25
C LEU A 368 1.80 13.26 -0.69
N TYR A 369 2.82 13.77 -1.36
CA TYR A 369 3.56 14.97 -0.98
C TYR A 369 3.53 16.02 -2.08
N THR A 370 3.54 17.29 -1.67
CA THR A 370 3.73 18.47 -2.51
C THR A 370 4.87 19.31 -1.91
N ASN A 371 5.90 19.65 -2.70
CA ASN A 371 7.01 20.50 -2.25
C ASN A 371 7.61 20.06 -0.89
N GLY A 372 7.74 18.74 -0.67
CA GLY A 372 8.27 18.14 0.56
C GLY A 372 7.30 18.11 1.75
N LYS A 373 6.08 18.61 1.62
CA LYS A 373 5.02 18.55 2.65
C LYS A 373 3.96 17.53 2.26
N ARG A 374 3.48 16.76 3.24
CA ARG A 374 2.39 15.79 3.01
C ARG A 374 1.08 16.51 2.74
N CYS A 375 0.33 16.05 1.74
CA CYS A 375 -0.96 16.67 1.37
C CYS A 375 -2.03 16.48 2.45
N SER A 376 -2.10 15.29 3.05
CA SER A 376 -3.05 14.98 4.12
C SER A 376 -2.48 15.31 5.50
N TRP A 377 -3.30 15.93 6.35
CA TRP A 377 -3.01 16.09 7.79
C TRP A 377 -3.32 14.84 8.62
N THR A 378 -4.08 13.89 8.07
CA THR A 378 -4.39 12.64 8.76
C THR A 378 -3.27 11.62 8.55
N LEU A 379 -3.04 10.79 9.57
CA LEU A 379 -2.18 9.62 9.44
C LEU A 379 -2.84 8.64 8.45
N THR A 380 -2.46 8.72 7.18
CA THR A 380 -2.82 7.71 6.20
C THR A 380 -2.12 6.40 6.53
N PRO A 381 -2.78 5.25 6.31
CA PRO A 381 -2.14 3.94 6.38
C PRO A 381 -0.88 3.91 5.51
N THR A 382 0.12 3.15 5.95
CA THR A 382 1.30 2.88 5.13
C THR A 382 0.87 2.11 3.88
N LEU A 383 1.24 2.64 2.71
CA LEU A 383 1.12 1.93 1.44
C LEU A 383 2.29 0.96 1.31
N PHE A 384 1.99 -0.25 0.86
CA PHE A 384 3.00 -1.24 0.51
C PHE A 384 3.16 -1.28 -1.01
N PRO A 385 4.33 -1.63 -1.55
CA PRO A 385 4.46 -1.94 -2.97
C PRO A 385 3.59 -3.14 -3.35
N ASP A 386 3.31 -3.27 -4.65
CA ASP A 386 2.75 -4.49 -5.21
C ASP A 386 3.60 -5.70 -4.76
N LEU A 387 2.93 -6.72 -4.25
CA LEU A 387 3.57 -7.93 -3.75
C LEU A 387 2.81 -9.15 -4.25
N LEU A 388 3.54 -10.12 -4.79
CA LEU A 388 3.00 -11.42 -5.15
C LEU A 388 3.87 -12.51 -4.54
N THR A 389 3.27 -13.34 -3.70
CA THR A 389 3.88 -14.51 -3.09
C THR A 389 3.01 -15.74 -3.34
N PHE A 390 3.42 -16.90 -2.82
CA PHE A 390 2.57 -18.10 -2.91
C PHE A 390 1.18 -17.89 -2.29
N ALA A 391 1.07 -17.20 -1.14
CA ALA A 391 -0.19 -17.08 -0.40
C ALA A 391 -0.82 -15.68 -0.39
N ILE A 392 -0.11 -14.65 -0.88
CA ILE A 392 -0.52 -13.24 -0.77
C ILE A 392 -0.37 -12.55 -2.13
N LYS A 393 -1.41 -11.82 -2.53
CA LYS A 393 -1.37 -10.89 -3.66
C LYS A 393 -1.84 -9.51 -3.21
N HIS A 394 -0.93 -8.53 -3.27
CA HIS A 394 -1.18 -7.13 -2.95
C HIS A 394 -1.05 -6.28 -4.22
N THR A 395 -2.09 -5.50 -4.57
CA THR A 395 -2.17 -4.75 -5.84
C THR A 395 -2.94 -3.45 -5.66
N HIS A 396 -2.75 -2.48 -6.56
CA HIS A 396 -3.38 -1.15 -6.46
C HIS A 396 -4.18 -0.73 -7.71
N GLN A 397 -5.04 0.25 -7.49
CA GLN A 397 -5.70 1.07 -8.52
C GLN A 397 -5.77 2.49 -7.99
N VAL A 398 -5.65 3.45 -8.89
CA VAL A 398 -5.91 4.85 -8.57
C VAL A 398 -7.32 5.23 -9.03
N GLU A 399 -8.05 5.92 -8.16
CA GLU A 399 -9.30 6.60 -8.46
C GLU A 399 -9.02 8.10 -8.53
N TYR A 400 -9.43 8.72 -9.64
CA TYR A 400 -9.50 10.17 -9.81
C TYR A 400 -10.96 10.61 -9.76
N ARG A 401 -11.29 11.55 -8.88
CA ARG A 401 -12.57 12.28 -8.93
C ARG A 401 -12.31 13.71 -9.35
N ILE A 402 -12.80 14.08 -10.52
CA ILE A 402 -12.65 15.41 -11.10
C ILE A 402 -13.95 16.16 -10.90
N ASN A 403 -13.92 17.21 -10.09
CA ASN A 403 -15.05 18.12 -9.94
C ASN A 403 -14.85 19.31 -10.86
N LEU A 404 -15.85 19.57 -11.70
CA LEU A 404 -15.78 20.59 -12.73
C LEU A 404 -17.07 21.38 -12.81
N THR A 405 -17.00 22.60 -13.34
CA THR A 405 -18.15 23.46 -13.58
C THR A 405 -18.19 23.92 -15.04
N VAL A 406 -19.33 23.69 -15.69
CA VAL A 406 -19.60 24.09 -17.07
C VAL A 406 -20.92 24.84 -17.11
N ALA A 407 -20.92 26.05 -17.67
CA ALA A 407 -22.14 26.87 -17.78
C ALA A 407 -22.90 27.02 -16.44
N GLY A 408 -22.15 27.10 -15.32
CA GLY A 408 -22.69 27.22 -13.96
C GLY A 408 -23.26 25.92 -13.36
N GLU A 409 -23.13 24.77 -14.03
CA GLU A 409 -23.47 23.46 -13.47
C GLU A 409 -22.22 22.72 -13.02
N THR A 410 -22.25 22.23 -11.78
CA THR A 410 -21.15 21.44 -11.21
C THR A 410 -21.41 19.95 -11.38
N LEU A 411 -20.38 19.24 -11.84
CA LEU A 411 -20.39 17.80 -12.10
C LEU A 411 -19.18 17.13 -11.43
N GLU A 412 -19.31 15.85 -11.10
CA GLU A 412 -18.20 15.02 -10.65
C GLU A 412 -18.02 13.84 -11.62
N VAL A 413 -16.83 13.71 -12.18
CA VAL A 413 -16.44 12.62 -13.07
C VAL A 413 -15.48 11.70 -12.33
N LYS A 414 -15.70 10.39 -12.42
CA LYS A 414 -14.85 9.37 -11.79
C LYS A 414 -14.12 8.55 -12.84
N VAL A 415 -12.84 8.36 -12.63
CA VAL A 415 -11.95 7.64 -13.54
C VAL A 415 -11.04 6.71 -12.74
N PHE A 416 -10.86 5.48 -13.19
CA PHE A 416 -10.09 4.46 -12.48
C PHE A 416 -8.97 3.89 -13.34
N ALA A 417 -7.75 3.80 -12.81
CA ALA A 417 -6.59 3.25 -13.51
C ALA A 417 -5.94 2.10 -12.72
N PRO A 418 -5.60 0.96 -13.33
CA PRO A 418 -4.64 0.04 -12.74
C PRO A 418 -3.36 0.79 -12.37
N LEU A 419 -2.84 0.54 -11.17
CA LEU A 419 -1.63 1.16 -10.67
C LEU A 419 -0.72 0.07 -10.10
N LYS A 420 0.50 -0.04 -10.63
CA LYS A 420 1.55 -0.85 -10.02
C LYS A 420 2.43 0.06 -9.17
N ILE A 421 2.54 -0.23 -7.89
CA ILE A 421 3.46 0.48 -6.99
C ILE A 421 4.70 -0.36 -6.79
N ILE A 422 5.89 0.24 -6.92
CA ILE A 422 7.17 -0.45 -6.76
C ILE A 422 8.07 0.27 -5.76
N GLU A 423 9.00 -0.49 -5.18
CA GLU A 423 10.01 0.04 -4.29
C GLU A 423 11.15 0.72 -5.07
N ALA A 424 11.77 1.73 -4.47
CA ALA A 424 13.00 2.31 -4.98
C ALA A 424 14.18 1.32 -4.89
N ALA A 425 15.12 1.47 -5.83
CA ALA A 425 16.38 0.73 -5.87
C ALA A 425 17.31 1.05 -4.69
#